data_AF-H9FIJ4-F1
#
_entry.id   AF-H9FIJ4-F1
#
_cell.length_a   1.000
_cell.length_b   1.000
_cell.length_c   1.000
_cell.angle_alpha   90.00
_cell.angle_beta   90.00
_cell.angle_gamma   90.00
#
_symmetry.space_group_name_H-M   'P 1'
#
loop_
_entity.id
_entity.type
_entity.pdbx_description
1 polymer ?
#
loop_
_entity_poly.entity_id
_entity_poly.type
_entity_poly.pdbx_seq_one_letter_code
_entity_poly.pdbx_strand_id
1 'polypeptide(L)'
;EWLLGPEVDILPFLLLPLAGPEDFSEEEMERLPVDLQYLPPDKQREPDADIRKMLVEAIMLLTATAPGRQQVRDQGAYLILRELHSWEPEPDVRAACEKLIQVLIGDEPERGMENLLEVQVPEDVEQQLQQLDCREQEQLER
;
A
#
# COMPACT_ATOMS: atom_id res chain seq x y z
N GLU A 1 -1.68 5.80 -15.09
CA GLU A 1 -0.45 5.91 -15.90
C GLU A 1 0.23 7.28 -15.73
N TRP A 2 -0.40 8.43 -16.03
CA TRP A 2 0.26 9.75 -15.89
C TRP A 2 0.80 10.09 -14.49
N LEU A 3 0.04 9.84 -13.42
CA LEU A 3 0.46 10.18 -12.05
C LEU A 3 1.69 9.40 -11.56
N LEU A 4 1.80 8.13 -11.96
CA LEU A 4 2.94 7.28 -11.61
C LEU A 4 4.10 7.46 -12.59
N GLY A 5 3.82 7.91 -13.81
CA GLY A 5 4.80 8.12 -14.88
C GLY A 5 5.83 9.21 -14.55
N PRO A 6 6.93 9.27 -15.32
CA PRO A 6 8.09 10.14 -15.03
C PRO A 6 7.77 11.64 -15.06
N GLU A 7 6.63 12.05 -15.63
CA GLU A 7 6.19 13.43 -15.66
C GLU A 7 5.74 13.95 -14.29
N VAL A 8 5.18 13.08 -13.45
CA VAL A 8 4.67 13.44 -12.12
C VAL A 8 5.41 12.69 -11.03
N ASP A 9 5.64 11.39 -11.23
CA ASP A 9 6.30 10.47 -10.30
C ASP A 9 5.81 10.67 -8.86
N ILE A 10 4.49 10.53 -8.66
CA ILE A 10 3.85 10.89 -7.39
C ILE A 10 4.18 9.91 -6.24
N LEU A 11 4.54 8.67 -6.57
CA LEU A 11 4.62 7.58 -5.60
C LEU A 11 5.66 7.83 -4.49
N PRO A 12 6.88 8.32 -4.76
CA PRO A 12 7.85 8.66 -3.71
C PRO A 12 7.30 9.66 -2.70
N PHE A 13 6.52 10.66 -3.16
CA PHE A 13 5.90 11.66 -2.28
C PHE A 13 4.79 11.10 -1.40
N LEU A 14 4.10 10.04 -1.85
CA LEU A 14 3.11 9.34 -1.04
C LEU A 14 3.76 8.38 -0.03
N LEU A 15 4.88 7.76 -0.40
CA LEU A 15 5.60 6.80 0.44
C LEU A 15 6.51 7.48 1.48
N LEU A 16 7.08 8.65 1.18
CA LEU A 16 8.04 9.31 2.08
C LEU A 16 7.45 9.67 3.46
N PRO A 17 6.22 10.18 3.59
CA PRO A 17 5.60 10.37 4.90
C PRO A 17 5.30 9.06 5.63
N LEU A 18 5.20 7.93 4.92
CA LEU A 18 4.97 6.60 5.48
C LEU A 18 6.26 5.88 5.89
N ALA A 19 7.42 6.32 5.37
CA ALA A 19 8.73 5.74 5.68
C ALA A 19 9.28 6.22 7.04
N GLY A 20 9.92 5.31 7.77
CA GLY A 20 10.63 5.60 9.01
C GLY A 20 12.15 5.54 8.84
N PRO A 21 12.90 5.39 9.94
CA PRO A 21 14.36 5.36 9.94
C PRO A 21 14.92 3.94 9.72
N GLU A 22 14.17 3.06 9.05
CA GLU A 22 14.57 1.66 8.86
C GLU A 22 15.75 1.51 7.90
N ASP A 23 16.65 0.61 8.24
CA ASP A 23 17.77 0.21 7.39
C ASP A 23 17.34 -0.92 6.45
N PHE A 24 17.48 -0.70 5.15
CA PHE A 24 17.32 -1.72 4.11
C PHE A 24 18.67 -2.24 3.64
N SER A 25 18.70 -3.48 3.13
CA SER A 25 19.89 -4.03 2.47
C SER A 25 20.24 -3.24 1.20
N GLU A 26 21.49 -3.33 0.71
CA GLU A 26 21.91 -2.65 -0.53
C GLU A 26 21.01 -3.03 -1.72
N GLU A 27 20.65 -4.31 -1.85
CA GLU A 27 19.75 -4.80 -2.92
C GLU A 27 18.33 -4.23 -2.81
N GLU A 28 17.84 -3.99 -1.59
CA GLU A 28 16.55 -3.35 -1.36
C GLU A 28 16.61 -1.84 -1.66
N MET A 29 17.71 -1.17 -1.28
CA MET A 29 17.93 0.25 -1.56
C MET A 29 17.96 0.53 -3.06
N GLU A 30 18.59 -0.34 -3.87
CA GLU A 30 18.63 -0.21 -5.34
C GLU A 30 17.24 -0.22 -6.00
N ARG A 31 16.22 -0.79 -5.33
CA ARG A 31 14.84 -0.84 -5.83
C ARG A 31 14.02 0.38 -5.44
N LEU A 32 14.43 1.11 -4.41
CA LEU A 32 13.70 2.27 -3.92
C LEU A 32 13.98 3.50 -4.79
N PRO A 33 12.98 4.38 -4.98
CA PRO A 33 13.20 5.74 -5.48
C PRO A 33 14.28 6.48 -4.70
N VAL A 34 15.04 7.35 -5.38
CA VAL A 34 16.18 8.08 -4.79
C VAL A 34 15.79 8.82 -3.51
N ASP A 35 14.60 9.41 -3.45
CA ASP A 35 14.12 10.18 -2.30
C ASP A 35 13.81 9.32 -1.06
N LEU A 36 13.72 7.99 -1.22
CA LEU A 36 13.46 7.01 -0.15
C LEU A 36 14.72 6.25 0.27
N GLN A 37 15.85 6.46 -0.40
CA GLN A 37 17.11 5.80 -0.06
C GLN A 37 17.83 6.53 1.07
N TYR A 38 18.44 5.76 1.98
CA TYR A 38 19.32 6.27 3.04
C TYR A 38 18.71 7.43 3.85
N LEU A 39 17.45 7.27 4.28
CA LEU A 39 16.78 8.23 5.14
C LEU A 39 17.55 8.43 6.44
N PRO A 40 17.56 9.65 7.01
CA PRO A 40 18.32 9.92 8.22
C PRO A 40 17.72 9.20 9.44
N PRO A 41 18.52 8.91 10.49
CA PRO A 41 18.06 8.14 11.65
C PRO A 41 17.00 8.87 12.48
N ASP A 42 16.83 10.18 12.30
CA ASP A 42 15.77 10.98 12.92
C ASP A 42 14.51 11.08 12.05
N LYS A 43 14.45 10.41 10.88
CA LYS A 43 13.27 10.35 10.02
C LYS A 43 12.08 9.81 10.81
N GLN A 44 11.05 10.64 10.95
CA GLN A 44 9.77 10.24 11.52
C GLN A 44 8.74 10.04 10.42
N ARG A 45 7.83 9.10 10.66
CA ARG A 45 6.60 8.96 9.89
C ARG A 45 5.66 10.13 10.16
N GLU A 46 4.69 10.32 9.29
CA GLU A 46 3.59 11.26 9.50
C GLU A 46 2.90 10.96 10.84
N PRO A 47 2.85 11.92 11.79
CA PRO A 47 2.28 11.69 13.11
C PRO A 47 0.76 11.50 13.11
N ASP A 48 0.04 12.11 12.16
CA ASP A 48 -1.41 12.01 12.08
C ASP A 48 -1.86 10.69 11.43
N ALA A 49 -2.62 9.90 12.17
CA ALA A 49 -3.11 8.60 11.73
C ALA A 49 -4.08 8.68 10.56
N ASP A 50 -4.93 9.70 10.50
CA ASP A 50 -5.88 9.90 9.41
C ASP A 50 -5.13 10.25 8.12
N ILE A 51 -4.05 11.01 8.21
CA ILE A 51 -3.18 11.30 7.07
C ILE A 51 -2.46 10.04 6.61
N ARG A 52 -1.88 9.24 7.52
CA ARG A 52 -1.25 7.95 7.15
C ARG A 52 -2.25 7.04 6.43
N LYS A 53 -3.46 6.88 6.96
CA LYS A 53 -4.53 6.10 6.34
C LYS A 53 -4.88 6.62 4.95
N MET A 54 -5.05 7.94 4.81
CA MET A 54 -5.37 8.58 3.53
C MET A 54 -4.27 8.33 2.48
N LEU A 55 -3.00 8.37 2.87
CA LEU A 55 -1.88 8.07 1.97
C LEU A 55 -1.88 6.60 1.52
N VAL A 56 -2.11 5.68 2.46
CA VAL A 56 -2.23 4.25 2.14
C VAL A 56 -3.40 3.99 1.19
N GLU A 57 -4.57 4.57 1.44
CA GLU A 57 -5.75 4.46 0.58
C GLU A 57 -5.54 5.12 -0.80
N ALA A 58 -4.79 6.22 -0.85
CA ALA A 58 -4.41 6.84 -2.13
C ALA A 58 -3.51 5.90 -2.96
N ILE A 59 -2.53 5.24 -2.33
CA ILE A 59 -1.69 4.24 -3.02
C ILE A 59 -2.55 3.04 -3.45
N MET A 60 -3.50 2.59 -2.63
CA MET A 60 -4.46 1.54 -2.99
C MET A 60 -5.21 1.87 -4.29
N LEU A 61 -5.69 3.11 -4.44
CA LEU A 61 -6.35 3.54 -5.68
C LEU A 61 -5.41 3.53 -6.89
N LEU A 62 -4.14 3.87 -6.72
CA LEU A 62 -3.13 3.77 -7.78
C LEU A 62 -2.88 2.32 -8.21
N THR A 63 -3.14 1.36 -7.31
CA THR A 63 -3.06 -0.09 -7.57
C THR A 63 -4.35 -0.70 -8.11
N ALA A 64 -5.36 0.08 -8.48
CA ALA A 64 -6.61 -0.45 -9.03
C ALA A 64 -6.42 -1.22 -10.34
N THR A 65 -5.48 -0.80 -11.18
CA THR A 65 -5.22 -1.40 -12.51
C THR A 65 -3.93 -2.21 -12.53
N ALA A 66 -3.85 -3.20 -13.43
CA ALA A 66 -2.65 -4.03 -13.61
C ALA A 66 -1.36 -3.21 -13.80
N PRO A 67 -1.31 -2.21 -14.71
CA PRO A 67 -0.09 -1.41 -14.89
C PRO A 67 0.25 -0.58 -13.65
N GLY A 68 -0.77 -0.09 -12.94
CA GLY A 68 -0.59 0.65 -11.68
C GLY A 68 0.01 -0.23 -10.58
N ARG A 69 -0.51 -1.46 -10.39
CA ARG A 69 0.07 -2.45 -9.47
C ARG A 69 1.52 -2.73 -9.80
N GLN A 70 1.80 -3.06 -11.06
CA GLN A 70 3.14 -3.40 -11.51
C GLN A 70 4.12 -2.25 -11.20
N GLN A 71 3.75 -1.01 -11.54
CA GLN A 71 4.60 0.14 -11.31
C GLN A 71 4.85 0.43 -9.82
N VAL A 72 3.84 0.27 -8.97
CA VAL A 72 3.99 0.42 -7.51
C VAL A 72 4.88 -0.69 -6.92
N ARG A 73 4.78 -1.93 -7.42
CA ARG A 73 5.66 -3.05 -7.05
C ARG A 73 7.12 -2.79 -7.47
N ASP A 74 7.32 -2.33 -8.70
CA ASP A 74 8.65 -2.11 -9.27
C ASP A 74 9.43 -1.00 -8.56
N GLN A 75 8.75 0.01 -8.01
CA GLN A 75 9.35 1.05 -7.17
C GLN A 75 9.55 0.64 -5.70
N GLY A 76 9.44 -0.65 -5.37
CA GLY A 76 9.76 -1.16 -4.03
C GLY A 76 8.80 -0.74 -2.92
N ALA A 77 7.57 -0.30 -3.23
CA ALA A 77 6.61 0.18 -2.23
C ALA A 77 6.32 -0.83 -1.11
N TYR A 78 6.36 -2.14 -1.42
CA TYR A 78 6.22 -3.21 -0.45
C TYR A 78 7.20 -3.10 0.72
N LEU A 79 8.44 -2.67 0.47
CA LEU A 79 9.46 -2.53 1.51
C LEU A 79 9.05 -1.50 2.56
N ILE A 80 8.60 -0.33 2.11
CA ILE A 80 8.12 0.74 3.00
C ILE A 80 6.86 0.29 3.75
N LEU A 81 5.91 -0.33 3.05
CA LEU A 81 4.63 -0.75 3.62
C LEU A 81 4.80 -1.89 4.64
N ARG A 82 5.75 -2.81 4.45
CA ARG A 82 6.06 -3.88 5.41
C ARG A 82 6.53 -3.29 6.75
N GLU A 83 7.44 -2.33 6.70
CA GLU A 83 7.94 -1.67 7.91
C GLU A 83 6.86 -0.77 8.55
N LEU A 84 6.08 -0.05 7.74
CA LEU A 84 4.91 0.70 8.22
C LEU A 84 3.95 -0.22 8.98
N HIS A 85 3.53 -1.33 8.37
CA HIS A 85 2.61 -2.29 8.98
C HIS A 85 3.12 -2.83 10.33
N SER A 86 4.42 -3.14 10.43
CA SER A 86 5.03 -3.63 11.68
C SER A 86 5.11 -2.55 12.76
N TRP A 87 5.26 -1.29 12.37
CA TRP A 87 5.40 -0.16 13.29
C TRP A 87 4.06 0.44 13.72
N GLU A 88 3.06 0.39 12.85
CA GLU A 88 1.81 1.14 12.96
C GLU A 88 1.01 0.80 14.25
N PRO A 89 0.85 1.76 15.17
CA PRO A 89 0.07 1.54 16.38
C PRO A 89 -1.43 1.54 16.15
N GLU A 90 -1.93 2.26 15.13
CA GLU A 90 -3.36 2.44 14.94
C GLU A 90 -3.96 1.26 14.15
N PRO A 91 -4.94 0.54 14.73
CA PRO A 91 -5.48 -0.69 14.16
C PRO A 91 -6.08 -0.48 12.76
N ASP A 92 -6.78 0.63 12.56
CA ASP A 92 -7.42 0.98 11.29
C ASP A 92 -6.41 1.26 10.18
N VAL A 93 -5.32 1.97 10.50
CA VAL A 93 -4.24 2.26 9.55
C VAL A 93 -3.49 0.98 9.19
N ARG A 94 -3.23 0.14 10.19
CA ARG A 94 -2.58 -1.16 10.01
C ARG A 94 -3.41 -2.07 9.11
N ALA A 95 -4.73 -2.13 9.31
CA ALA A 95 -5.64 -2.91 8.46
C ALA A 95 -5.66 -2.40 7.01
N ALA A 96 -5.71 -1.08 6.80
CA ALA A 96 -5.61 -0.51 5.45
C ALA A 96 -4.26 -0.85 4.78
N CYS A 97 -3.17 -0.79 5.54
CA CYS A 97 -1.83 -1.15 5.07
C CYS A 97 -1.73 -2.63 4.71
N GLU A 98 -2.31 -3.51 5.52
CA GLU A 98 -2.37 -4.95 5.27
C GLU A 98 -3.11 -5.25 3.96
N LYS A 99 -4.28 -4.64 3.76
CA LYS A 99 -5.05 -4.77 2.50
C LYS A 99 -4.22 -4.35 1.29
N LEU A 100 -3.47 -3.24 1.39
CA LEU A 100 -2.60 -2.79 0.31
C LEU A 100 -1.45 -3.77 0.05
N ILE A 101 -0.82 -4.29 1.10
CA ILE A 101 0.23 -5.30 0.98
C ILE A 101 -0.32 -6.53 0.26
N GLN A 102 -1.51 -7.02 0.63
CA GLN A 102 -2.15 -8.17 -0.04
C GLN A 102 -2.33 -7.94 -1.54
N VAL A 103 -2.74 -6.72 -1.95
CA VAL A 103 -2.83 -6.34 -3.38
C VAL A 103 -1.46 -6.32 -4.08
N LEU A 104 -0.38 -5.97 -3.37
CA LEU A 104 0.97 -5.91 -3.94
C LEU A 104 1.69 -7.26 -3.99
N ILE A 105 1.36 -8.21 -3.11
CA ILE A 105 1.97 -9.55 -3.12
C ILE A 105 1.11 -10.58 -3.85
N GLY A 106 -0.18 -10.30 -4.03
CA GLY A 106 -1.12 -11.21 -4.68
C GLY A 106 -0.83 -11.44 -6.17
N ASP A 107 -1.40 -12.51 -6.69
CA ASP A 107 -1.36 -12.81 -8.12
C ASP A 107 -2.20 -11.79 -8.91
N GLU A 108 -1.79 -11.53 -10.13
CA GLU A 108 -2.51 -10.63 -11.04
C GLU A 108 -3.85 -11.28 -11.47
N PRO A 109 -4.98 -10.55 -11.45
CA PRO A 109 -6.27 -11.09 -11.86
C PRO A 109 -6.29 -11.61 -13.30
N GLU A 110 -7.29 -12.45 -13.61
CA GLU A 110 -7.51 -12.97 -14.95
C GLU A 110 -7.79 -11.84 -15.96
N ARG A 111 -7.51 -12.12 -17.25
CA ARG A 111 -7.79 -11.16 -18.34
C ARG A 111 -9.27 -10.75 -18.32
N GLY A 112 -9.50 -9.44 -18.27
CA GLY A 112 -10.84 -8.86 -18.12
C GLY A 112 -11.22 -8.51 -16.68
N MET A 113 -10.39 -8.84 -15.69
CA MET A 113 -10.52 -8.43 -14.28
C MET A 113 -9.36 -7.53 -13.82
N GLU A 114 -8.65 -6.92 -14.77
CA GLU A 114 -7.42 -6.16 -14.53
C GLU A 114 -7.66 -4.86 -13.75
N ASN A 115 -8.87 -4.28 -13.86
CA ASN A 115 -9.28 -3.11 -13.07
C ASN A 115 -10.19 -3.54 -11.91
N LEU A 116 -9.63 -3.56 -10.71
CA LEU A 116 -10.31 -3.99 -9.47
C LEU A 116 -11.55 -3.14 -9.14
N LEU A 117 -11.64 -1.92 -9.67
CA LEU A 117 -12.79 -1.04 -9.47
C LEU A 117 -13.97 -1.35 -10.41
N GLU A 118 -13.75 -2.14 -11.46
CA GLU A 118 -14.76 -2.48 -12.47
C GLU A 118 -15.18 -3.96 -12.42
N VAL A 119 -14.55 -4.77 -11.56
CA VAL A 119 -14.86 -6.20 -11.43
C VAL A 119 -16.27 -6.38 -10.87
N GLN A 120 -17.09 -7.18 -11.57
CA GLN A 120 -18.37 -7.64 -11.04
C GLN A 120 -18.12 -8.80 -10.08
N VAL A 121 -18.44 -8.58 -8.81
CA VAL A 121 -18.30 -9.60 -7.76
C VAL A 121 -19.56 -10.46 -7.73
N PRO A 122 -19.46 -11.79 -7.85
CA PRO A 122 -20.59 -12.69 -7.65
C PRO A 122 -21.19 -12.55 -6.24
N GLU A 123 -22.50 -12.73 -6.10
CA GLU A 123 -23.23 -12.50 -4.84
C GLU A 123 -22.72 -13.37 -3.68
N ASP A 124 -22.31 -14.62 -3.96
CA ASP A 124 -21.75 -15.53 -2.97
C ASP A 124 -20.38 -15.06 -2.45
N VAL A 125 -19.54 -14.51 -3.34
CA VAL A 125 -18.25 -13.92 -2.99
C VAL A 125 -18.44 -12.62 -2.21
N GLU A 126 -19.39 -11.78 -2.61
CA GLU A 126 -19.72 -10.54 -1.90
C GLU A 126 -20.15 -10.82 -0.45
N GLN A 127 -21.02 -11.81 -0.25
CA GLN A 127 -21.45 -12.23 1.10
C GLN A 127 -20.28 -12.75 1.95
N GLN A 128 -19.33 -13.48 1.35
CA GLN A 128 -18.14 -13.95 2.05
C GLN A 128 -17.24 -12.78 2.46
N LEU A 129 -17.00 -11.82 1.56
CA LEU A 129 -16.21 -10.62 1.85
C LEU A 129 -16.84 -9.80 2.98
N GLN A 130 -18.15 -9.56 2.93
CA GLN A 130 -18.88 -8.87 4.00
C GLN A 130 -18.74 -9.57 5.36
N GLN A 131 -18.79 -10.92 5.39
CA GLN A 131 -18.59 -11.67 6.63
C GLN A 131 -17.16 -11.55 7.17
N LEU A 132 -16.16 -11.48 6.29
CA LEU A 132 -14.77 -11.28 6.67
C LEU A 132 -14.56 -9.86 7.22
N ASP A 133 -15.09 -8.84 6.54
CA ASP A 133 -15.02 -7.45 7.01
C ASP A 133 -15.68 -7.27 8.38
N CYS A 134 -16.86 -7.87 8.62
CA CYS A 134 -17.49 -7.83 9.94
C CYS A 134 -16.62 -8.46 11.02
N ARG A 135 -15.97 -9.61 10.72
CA ARG A 135 -15.07 -10.28 11.67
C ARG A 135 -13.80 -9.48 11.93
N GLU A 136 -13.26 -8.81 10.93
CA GLU A 136 -12.13 -7.88 11.09
C GLU A 136 -12.52 -6.72 12.01
N GLN A 137 -13.66 -6.08 11.77
CA GLN A 137 -14.16 -4.98 12.62
C GLN A 137 -14.32 -5.43 14.08
N GLU A 138 -14.92 -6.61 14.32
CA GLU A 138 -15.05 -7.18 15.66
C GLU A 138 -13.71 -7.45 16.34
N GLN A 139 -12.65 -7.73 15.58
CA GLN A 139 -11.30 -7.92 16.12
C GLN A 139 -10.58 -6.61 16.40
N LEU A 140 -10.83 -5.57 15.61
CA LEU A 140 -10.26 -4.23 15.82
C LEU A 140 -10.91 -3.51 17.01
N GLU A 141 -12.18 -3.78 17.30
CA GLU A 141 -12.92 -3.21 18.44
C GLU A 141 -12.59 -3.85 19.81
N ARG A 142 -11.83 -4.96 19.84
CA ARG A 142 -11.47 -5.71 21.06
C ARG A 142 -10.08 -5.39 21.57
#